data_AF-A0A9D5J5N9-F1
#
_entry.id   AF-A0A9D5J5N9-F1
#
_cell.length_a   1.000
_cell.length_b   1.000
_cell.length_c   1.000
_cell.angle_alpha   90.00
_cell.angle_beta   90.00
_cell.angle_gamma   90.00
#
_symmetry.space_group_name_H-M   'P 1'
#
loop_
_entity.id
_entity.type
_entity.pdbx_description
1 polymer ?
#
loop_
_entity_poly.entity_id
_entity_poly.type
_entity_poly.pdbx_seq_one_letter_code
_entity_poly.pdbx_strand_id
1 'polypeptide(L)'
;MNHVPSVNQLASPLVEYLVDHAAELRLAVSRQDNGVRIVDAGIRVAGGIEAGRRIAEICLGGLGRVTLVPAAAQAAWPWELSVSTAQPVLACLGSQYAGWSLSHGEGKGSFFALGSGPGRALAGKEELFGELAYRDRADSACLVLETDKIPPLPLLDKIAGQCDVSPDRLTLILTPTTSLAGSVQVVARVLEVALHKAHFLGFPLDHIVDGMGTAPVCPPSPDFLTAMGRTNDAILFGGRVQLFVAGEEAAAEALAQRMPSEASKDYGQPFAQVFKNAGHDFYKIDPLLFAPAQIIVTSLKTGRSFRAGQLNADLLERSFS
;
A
#
# COMPACT_ATOMS: atom_id res chain seq x y z
N MET A 1 -3.88 20.68 23.03
CA MET A 1 -2.90 19.75 22.44
C MET A 1 -3.65 18.97 21.38
N ASN A 2 -3.33 19.14 20.10
CA ASN A 2 -3.95 18.30 19.06
C ASN A 2 -3.40 16.88 19.26
N HIS A 3 -4.28 15.97 19.67
CA HIS A 3 -3.92 14.58 19.89
C HIS A 3 -3.81 13.91 18.52
N VAL A 4 -2.58 13.70 18.04
CA VAL A 4 -2.35 12.92 16.81
C VAL A 4 -2.66 11.45 17.15
N PRO A 5 -3.45 10.72 16.33
CA PRO A 5 -3.80 9.34 16.61
C PRO A 5 -2.59 8.42 16.50
N SER A 6 -2.56 7.35 17.31
CA SER A 6 -1.58 6.28 17.22
C SER A 6 -2.02 5.23 16.22
N VAL A 7 -1.29 5.08 15.10
CA VAL A 7 -1.58 4.07 14.07
C VAL A 7 -1.40 2.64 14.57
N ASN A 8 -0.49 2.40 15.52
CA ASN A 8 -0.29 1.08 16.12
C ASN A 8 -1.42 0.72 17.10
N GLN A 9 -1.86 1.67 17.94
CA GLN A 9 -2.99 1.42 18.85
C GLN A 9 -4.29 1.20 18.09
N LEU A 10 -4.53 1.97 17.03
CA LEU A 10 -5.72 1.81 16.17
C LEU A 10 -5.71 0.51 15.37
N ALA A 11 -4.54 0.09 14.86
CA ALA A 11 -4.41 -1.16 14.12
C ALA A 11 -4.41 -2.40 15.03
N SER A 12 -4.00 -2.29 16.30
CA SER A 12 -3.92 -3.41 17.25
C SER A 12 -5.18 -4.28 17.31
N PRO A 13 -6.40 -3.73 17.52
CA PRO A 13 -7.62 -4.54 17.52
C PRO A 13 -7.93 -5.20 16.17
N LEU A 14 -7.50 -4.59 15.04
CA LEU A 14 -7.66 -5.19 13.72
C LEU A 14 -6.72 -6.40 13.53
N VAL A 15 -5.50 -6.32 14.06
CA VAL A 15 -4.53 -7.41 14.05
C VAL A 15 -5.01 -8.57 14.92
N GLU A 16 -5.52 -8.30 16.13
CA GLU A 16 -6.08 -9.37 16.98
C GLU A 16 -7.30 -10.02 16.32
N TYR A 17 -8.21 -9.24 15.74
CA TYR A 17 -9.33 -9.79 14.98
C TYR A 17 -8.85 -10.74 13.87
N LEU A 18 -7.83 -10.32 13.10
CA LEU A 18 -7.26 -11.12 12.01
C LEU A 18 -6.74 -12.48 12.50
N VAL A 19 -6.11 -12.49 13.68
CA VAL A 19 -5.57 -13.70 14.32
C VAL A 19 -6.67 -14.59 14.88
N ASP A 20 -7.64 -14.00 15.59
CA ASP A 20 -8.75 -14.74 16.20
C ASP A 20 -9.64 -15.43 15.15
N HIS A 21 -9.75 -14.84 13.95
CA HIS A 21 -10.56 -15.36 12.84
C HIS A 21 -9.69 -16.00 11.75
N ALA A 22 -8.45 -16.39 12.06
CA ALA A 22 -7.51 -16.92 11.08
C ALA A 22 -8.07 -18.11 10.28
N ALA A 23 -8.79 -19.02 10.93
CA ALA A 23 -9.41 -20.17 10.25
C ALA A 23 -10.46 -19.74 9.20
N GLU A 24 -11.34 -18.81 9.55
CA GLU A 24 -12.37 -18.28 8.65
C GLU A 24 -11.77 -17.52 7.47
N LEU A 25 -10.67 -16.80 7.72
CA LEU A 25 -9.93 -16.03 6.74
C LEU A 25 -8.91 -16.87 5.95
N ARG A 26 -8.80 -18.18 6.25
CA ARG A 26 -7.84 -19.13 5.65
C ARG A 26 -6.38 -18.68 5.79
N LEU A 27 -6.05 -18.19 6.98
CA LEU A 27 -4.73 -17.76 7.42
C LEU A 27 -4.10 -18.82 8.32
N ALA A 28 -2.77 -18.84 8.39
CA ALA A 28 -2.05 -19.61 9.40
C ALA A 28 -1.32 -18.66 10.35
N VAL A 29 -1.46 -18.91 11.65
CA VAL A 29 -0.78 -18.13 12.70
C VAL A 29 0.23 -19.03 13.40
N SER A 30 1.45 -18.55 13.56
CA SER A 30 2.50 -19.25 14.31
C SER A 30 3.30 -18.27 15.17
N ARG A 31 4.07 -18.82 16.12
CA ARG A 31 5.07 -18.06 16.88
C ARG A 31 6.44 -18.60 16.57
N GLN A 32 7.40 -17.69 16.39
CA GLN A 32 8.81 -18.03 16.24
C GLN A 32 9.44 -18.23 17.62
N ASP A 33 10.65 -18.79 17.66
CA ASP A 33 11.36 -19.13 18.91
C ASP A 33 11.57 -17.92 19.84
N ASN A 34 11.73 -16.72 19.28
CA ASN A 34 11.84 -15.47 20.03
C ASN A 34 10.49 -14.89 20.47
N GLY A 35 9.36 -15.49 20.11
CA GLY A 35 8.01 -15.06 20.50
C GLY A 35 7.26 -14.26 19.44
N VAL A 36 7.93 -13.79 18.38
CA VAL A 36 7.29 -13.01 17.29
C VAL A 36 6.16 -13.82 16.66
N ARG A 37 5.00 -13.18 16.50
CA ARG A 37 3.84 -13.76 15.85
C ARG A 37 3.94 -13.58 14.33
N ILE A 38 3.83 -14.66 13.59
CA ILE A 38 3.75 -14.65 12.12
C ILE A 38 2.32 -15.00 11.70
N VAL A 39 1.75 -14.16 10.84
CA VAL A 39 0.51 -14.44 10.13
C VAL A 39 0.86 -14.71 8.67
N ASP A 40 0.79 -15.98 8.27
CA ASP A 40 0.92 -16.40 6.87
C ASP A 40 -0.43 -16.19 6.17
N ALA A 41 -0.45 -15.28 5.20
CA ALA A 41 -1.64 -14.92 4.44
C ALA A 41 -1.58 -15.37 2.97
N GLY A 42 -0.67 -16.27 2.61
CA GLY A 42 -0.57 -16.71 1.21
C GLY A 42 0.62 -17.56 0.81
N ILE A 43 1.49 -17.97 1.75
CA ILE A 43 2.68 -18.78 1.50
C ILE A 43 2.30 -20.27 1.47
N ARG A 44 1.77 -20.79 2.59
CA ARG A 44 1.35 -22.20 2.72
C ARG A 44 -0.16 -22.37 2.79
N VAL A 45 -0.87 -21.27 2.91
CA VAL A 45 -2.33 -21.22 2.97
C VAL A 45 -2.88 -20.39 1.81
N ALA A 46 -4.15 -20.59 1.49
CA ALA A 46 -4.78 -19.88 0.38
C ALA A 46 -4.98 -18.37 0.66
N GLY A 47 -5.17 -17.99 1.92
CA GLY A 47 -5.64 -16.65 2.29
C GLY A 47 -6.99 -16.33 1.64
N GLY A 48 -7.20 -15.07 1.27
CA GLY A 48 -8.41 -14.69 0.55
C GLY A 48 -8.53 -13.20 0.30
N ILE A 49 -9.53 -12.83 -0.49
CA ILE A 49 -9.84 -11.43 -0.80
C ILE A 49 -10.20 -10.67 0.48
N GLU A 50 -11.05 -11.24 1.34
CA GLU A 50 -11.43 -10.61 2.62
C GLU A 50 -10.24 -10.49 3.60
N ALA A 51 -9.33 -11.47 3.60
CA ALA A 51 -8.10 -11.37 4.37
C ALA A 51 -7.23 -10.20 3.87
N GLY A 52 -7.03 -10.10 2.55
CA GLY A 52 -6.30 -8.98 1.95
C GLY A 52 -6.96 -7.63 2.24
N ARG A 53 -8.30 -7.54 2.20
CA ARG A 53 -9.06 -6.32 2.52
C ARG A 53 -8.80 -5.86 3.95
N ARG A 54 -8.83 -6.79 4.91
CA ARG A 54 -8.52 -6.51 6.33
C ARG A 54 -7.07 -6.14 6.55
N ILE A 55 -6.15 -6.84 5.88
CA ILE A 55 -4.72 -6.53 5.94
C ILE A 55 -4.44 -5.13 5.37
N ALA A 56 -5.17 -4.70 4.34
CA ALA A 56 -5.05 -3.33 3.83
C ALA A 56 -5.48 -2.26 4.85
N GLU A 57 -6.53 -2.51 5.65
CA GLU A 57 -6.92 -1.61 6.76
C GLU A 57 -5.86 -1.58 7.88
N ILE A 58 -5.19 -2.71 8.13
CA ILE A 58 -4.00 -2.76 9.02
C ILE A 58 -2.85 -1.94 8.42
N CYS A 59 -2.57 -2.07 7.11
CA CYS A 59 -1.57 -1.25 6.44
C CYS A 59 -1.88 0.25 6.60
N LEU A 60 -3.15 0.65 6.52
CA LEU A 60 -3.62 2.02 6.73
C LEU A 60 -3.63 2.47 8.21
N GLY A 61 -3.11 1.65 9.12
CA GLY A 61 -2.97 2.01 10.54
C GLY A 61 -4.30 2.12 11.28
N GLY A 62 -5.35 1.45 10.79
CA GLY A 62 -6.72 1.58 11.32
C GLY A 62 -7.38 2.93 11.06
N LEU A 63 -6.76 3.83 10.30
CA LEU A 63 -7.32 5.15 9.92
C LEU A 63 -8.09 5.12 8.61
N GLY A 64 -7.87 4.09 7.79
CA GLY A 64 -8.51 3.92 6.50
C GLY A 64 -9.53 2.78 6.49
N ARG A 65 -10.53 2.92 5.62
CA ARG A 65 -11.55 1.91 5.36
C ARG A 65 -11.36 1.35 3.96
N VAL A 66 -11.43 0.02 3.83
CA VAL A 66 -11.34 -0.68 2.55
C VAL A 66 -12.58 -1.56 2.35
N THR A 67 -13.26 -1.41 1.22
CA THR A 67 -14.47 -2.17 0.88
C THR A 67 -14.40 -2.72 -0.54
N LEU A 68 -14.95 -3.91 -0.76
CA LEU A 68 -15.25 -4.41 -2.10
C LEU A 68 -16.56 -3.79 -2.59
N VAL A 69 -16.55 -3.23 -3.78
CA VAL A 69 -17.74 -2.65 -4.42
C VAL A 69 -17.87 -3.18 -5.84
N PRO A 70 -19.10 -3.30 -6.37
CA PRO A 70 -19.28 -3.56 -7.79
C PRO A 70 -18.64 -2.46 -8.62
N ALA A 71 -17.98 -2.84 -9.72
CA ALA A 71 -17.47 -1.89 -10.70
C ALA A 71 -18.63 -1.16 -11.40
N ALA A 72 -18.30 -0.07 -12.11
CA ALA A 72 -19.27 0.63 -12.95
C ALA A 72 -19.90 -0.33 -13.99
N ALA A 73 -21.15 -0.04 -14.39
CA ALA A 73 -21.85 -0.84 -15.39
C ALA A 73 -20.99 -1.02 -16.66
N GLN A 74 -20.91 -2.26 -17.16
CA GLN A 74 -20.14 -2.65 -18.36
C GLN A 74 -18.61 -2.70 -18.20
N ALA A 75 -18.07 -2.61 -16.97
CA ALA A 75 -16.67 -2.94 -16.73
C ALA A 75 -16.42 -4.44 -17.01
N ALA A 76 -15.30 -4.77 -17.67
CA ALA A 76 -14.90 -6.15 -17.94
C ALA A 76 -14.64 -6.94 -16.65
N TRP A 77 -14.18 -6.25 -15.61
CA TRP A 77 -13.88 -6.80 -14.29
C TRP A 77 -14.90 -6.29 -13.28
N PRO A 78 -15.69 -7.16 -12.62
CA PRO A 78 -16.92 -6.75 -11.94
C PRO A 78 -16.73 -6.16 -10.54
N TRP A 79 -15.51 -6.21 -9.98
CA TRP A 79 -15.23 -5.80 -8.60
C TRP A 79 -14.10 -4.79 -8.52
N GLU A 80 -14.28 -3.79 -7.68
CA GLU A 80 -13.27 -2.80 -7.31
C GLU A 80 -13.04 -2.83 -5.79
N LEU A 81 -11.83 -2.45 -5.37
CA LEU A 81 -11.56 -2.01 -4.00
C LEU A 81 -11.82 -0.52 -3.94
N SER A 82 -12.56 -0.08 -2.92
CA SER A 82 -12.71 1.32 -2.56
C SER A 82 -11.98 1.58 -1.24
N VAL A 83 -11.17 2.64 -1.23
CA VAL A 83 -10.30 3.05 -0.13
C VAL A 83 -10.62 4.49 0.22
N SER A 84 -10.84 4.78 1.50
CA SER A 84 -11.09 6.14 1.98
C SER A 84 -10.50 6.33 3.37
N THR A 85 -10.10 7.57 3.69
CA THR A 85 -9.53 7.92 5.00
C THR A 85 -9.66 9.42 5.24
N ALA A 86 -10.03 9.80 6.46
CA ALA A 86 -10.05 11.18 6.89
C ALA A 86 -8.65 11.72 7.27
N GLN A 87 -7.61 10.87 7.23
CA GLN A 87 -6.22 11.25 7.48
C GLN A 87 -5.31 10.66 6.40
N PRO A 88 -5.44 11.10 5.13
CA PRO A 88 -4.78 10.46 3.99
C PRO A 88 -3.27 10.40 4.12
N VAL A 89 -2.62 11.50 4.51
CA VAL A 89 -1.15 11.53 4.65
C VAL A 89 -0.66 10.55 5.71
N LEU A 90 -1.26 10.56 6.91
CA LEU A 90 -0.84 9.67 7.99
C LEU A 90 -1.14 8.21 7.68
N ALA A 91 -2.35 7.90 7.21
CA ALA A 91 -2.76 6.54 6.87
C ALA A 91 -1.92 5.97 5.72
N CYS A 92 -1.73 6.73 4.65
CA CYS A 92 -1.02 6.29 3.47
C CYS A 92 0.50 6.34 3.64
N LEU A 93 1.08 7.50 3.95
CA LEU A 93 2.54 7.66 4.00
C LEU A 93 3.14 7.25 5.34
N GLY A 94 2.46 7.59 6.44
CA GLY A 94 2.90 7.26 7.80
C GLY A 94 2.68 5.80 8.22
N SER A 95 1.87 5.04 7.48
CA SER A 95 1.60 3.63 7.75
C SER A 95 1.65 2.75 6.49
N GLN A 96 0.75 2.94 5.52
CA GLN A 96 0.58 1.99 4.40
C GLN A 96 1.82 1.86 3.51
N TYR A 97 2.51 2.94 3.21
CA TYR A 97 3.66 3.01 2.31
C TYR A 97 4.71 1.93 2.64
N ALA A 98 5.25 1.29 1.61
CA ALA A 98 6.24 0.22 1.71
C ALA A 98 7.67 0.79 1.76
N GLY A 99 7.94 1.70 2.71
CA GLY A 99 9.19 2.46 2.74
C GLY A 99 10.31 1.86 3.58
N TRP A 100 10.02 0.86 4.43
CA TRP A 100 11.04 0.30 5.31
C TRP A 100 11.77 -0.88 4.67
N SER A 101 12.97 -0.64 4.15
CA SER A 101 13.86 -1.69 3.63
C SER A 101 14.34 -2.63 4.75
N LEU A 102 13.93 -3.90 4.68
CA LEU A 102 14.31 -4.95 5.62
C LEU A 102 15.19 -5.98 4.92
N SER A 103 16.46 -6.04 5.32
CA SER A 103 17.43 -6.98 4.76
C SER A 103 18.22 -7.72 5.83
N HIS A 104 18.63 -8.94 5.50
CA HIS A 104 19.51 -9.77 6.33
C HIS A 104 20.32 -10.74 5.48
N GLY A 105 21.61 -10.91 5.81
CA GLY A 105 22.54 -11.79 5.11
C GLY A 105 23.04 -11.24 3.78
N GLU A 106 23.89 -12.01 3.11
CA GLU A 106 24.51 -11.66 1.82
C GLU A 106 24.35 -12.81 0.80
N GLY A 107 24.39 -12.47 -0.49
CA GLY A 107 24.34 -13.46 -1.58
C GLY A 107 23.01 -14.20 -1.72
N LYS A 108 23.06 -15.45 -2.20
CA LYS A 108 21.87 -16.26 -2.56
C LYS A 108 20.96 -16.62 -1.38
N GLY A 109 21.44 -16.49 -0.15
CA GLY A 109 20.67 -16.74 1.08
C GLY A 109 20.15 -15.47 1.75
N SER A 110 20.37 -14.30 1.14
CA SER A 110 19.90 -13.03 1.70
C SER A 110 18.36 -12.96 1.72
N PHE A 111 17.84 -12.35 2.78
CA PHE A 111 16.45 -11.95 2.88
C PHE A 111 16.34 -10.48 2.49
N PHE A 112 15.31 -10.16 1.70
CA PHE A 112 14.92 -8.79 1.40
C PHE A 112 13.38 -8.72 1.32
N ALA A 113 12.81 -7.73 1.98
CA ALA A 113 11.42 -7.33 1.81
C ALA A 113 11.27 -5.84 2.13
N LEU A 114 10.22 -5.24 1.59
CA LEU A 114 9.76 -3.92 2.02
C LEU A 114 8.69 -4.09 3.10
N GLY A 115 8.88 -3.41 4.22
CA GLY A 115 7.92 -3.36 5.31
C GLY A 115 6.92 -2.23 5.11
N SER A 116 5.64 -2.56 5.23
CA SER A 116 4.50 -1.64 5.33
C SER A 116 3.84 -1.71 6.69
N GLY A 117 2.96 -0.76 6.98
CA GLY A 117 2.08 -0.79 8.13
C GLY A 117 2.60 0.00 9.34
N PRO A 118 1.84 -0.04 10.44
CA PRO A 118 1.96 0.93 11.52
C PRO A 118 3.28 0.83 12.28
N GLY A 119 3.93 -0.35 12.31
CA GLY A 119 5.22 -0.55 12.96
C GLY A 119 6.33 0.35 12.42
N ARG A 120 6.23 0.81 11.16
CA ARG A 120 7.15 1.79 10.58
C ARG A 120 7.24 3.07 11.42
N ALA A 121 6.11 3.54 11.94
CA ALA A 121 6.03 4.77 12.71
C ALA A 121 6.61 4.67 14.13
N LEU A 122 6.76 3.47 14.67
CA LEU A 122 7.54 3.25 15.90
C LEU A 122 9.03 3.31 15.59
N ALA A 123 9.43 2.62 14.53
CA ALA A 123 10.83 2.48 14.15
C ALA A 123 11.47 3.77 13.64
N GLY A 124 10.72 4.58 12.89
CA GLY A 124 11.12 5.91 12.41
C GLY A 124 12.44 5.89 11.63
N LYS A 125 12.65 4.86 10.79
CA LYS A 125 13.92 4.66 10.05
C LYS A 125 14.01 5.41 8.73
N GLU A 126 12.89 5.99 8.29
CA GLU A 126 12.76 6.68 7.01
C GLU A 126 12.80 8.19 7.24
N GLU A 127 13.47 8.93 6.34
CA GLU A 127 13.51 10.41 6.38
C GLU A 127 12.11 11.03 6.36
N LEU A 128 11.17 10.36 5.68
CA LEU A 128 9.76 10.70 5.61
C LEU A 128 9.13 10.99 6.98
N PHE A 129 9.48 10.26 8.06
CA PHE A 129 8.89 10.52 9.39
C PHE A 129 9.33 11.88 9.98
N GLY A 130 10.50 12.39 9.58
CA GLY A 130 10.94 13.74 9.90
C GLY A 130 10.08 14.79 9.19
N GLU A 131 9.78 14.57 7.91
CA GLU A 131 8.92 15.46 7.11
C GLU A 131 7.47 15.46 7.60
N LEU A 132 6.95 14.30 7.98
CA LEU A 132 5.60 14.15 8.55
C LEU A 132 5.49 14.72 9.98
N ALA A 133 6.62 15.02 10.63
CA ALA A 133 6.68 15.37 12.04
C ALA A 133 5.89 14.39 12.94
N TYR A 134 5.92 13.11 12.60
CA TYR A 134 5.13 12.07 13.24
C TYR A 134 6.01 10.91 13.70
N ARG A 135 5.81 10.49 14.95
CA ARG A 135 6.37 9.27 15.50
C ARG A 135 5.36 8.69 16.48
N ASP A 136 5.09 7.40 16.32
CA ASP A 136 4.09 6.71 17.13
C ASP A 136 4.68 6.25 18.48
N ARG A 137 3.80 5.92 19.43
CA ARG A 137 4.12 5.27 20.70
C ARG A 137 3.04 4.24 21.02
N ALA A 138 3.43 2.97 21.11
CA ALA A 138 2.54 1.86 21.42
C ALA A 138 3.31 0.68 22.01
N ASP A 139 2.60 -0.21 22.71
CA ASP A 139 3.18 -1.39 23.37
C ASP A 139 3.28 -2.62 22.45
N SER A 140 2.84 -2.49 21.19
CA SER A 140 2.88 -3.56 20.19
C SER A 140 3.10 -2.98 18.80
N ALA A 141 3.78 -3.76 17.95
CA ALA A 141 4.08 -3.39 16.58
C ALA A 141 3.49 -4.40 15.59
N CYS A 142 2.99 -3.90 14.46
CA CYS A 142 2.60 -4.74 13.33
C CYS A 142 3.24 -4.23 12.04
N LEU A 143 3.82 -5.14 11.25
CA LEU A 143 4.25 -4.88 9.88
C LEU A 143 3.62 -5.88 8.92
N VAL A 144 3.42 -5.43 7.69
CA VAL A 144 2.99 -6.25 6.56
C VAL A 144 4.15 -6.33 5.57
N LEU A 145 4.56 -7.54 5.23
CA LEU A 145 5.70 -7.81 4.35
C LEU A 145 5.23 -8.51 3.09
N GLU A 146 5.54 -7.93 1.92
CA GLU A 146 5.32 -8.59 0.64
C GLU A 146 6.43 -9.60 0.37
N THR A 147 6.25 -10.82 0.89
CA THR A 147 7.27 -11.88 0.81
C THR A 147 6.66 -13.28 0.90
N ASP A 148 7.32 -14.24 0.26
CA ASP A 148 7.05 -15.68 0.33
C ASP A 148 7.94 -16.42 1.34
N LYS A 149 8.80 -15.70 2.07
CA LYS A 149 9.75 -16.25 3.03
C LYS A 149 9.50 -15.70 4.42
N ILE A 150 9.63 -16.57 5.43
CA ILE A 150 9.64 -16.15 6.82
C ILE A 150 10.98 -15.44 7.08
N PRO A 151 10.99 -14.21 7.64
CA PRO A 151 12.23 -13.53 7.97
C PRO A 151 13.03 -14.32 9.03
N PRO A 152 14.38 -14.37 8.93
CA PRO A 152 15.20 -15.11 9.88
C PRO A 152 15.18 -14.45 11.27
N LEU A 153 15.34 -15.24 12.34
CA LEU A 153 15.29 -14.78 13.75
C LEU A 153 16.11 -13.50 14.03
N PRO A 154 17.36 -13.33 13.56
CA PRO A 154 18.11 -12.10 13.81
C PRO A 154 17.48 -10.85 13.19
N LEU A 155 16.77 -10.99 12.07
CA LEU A 155 16.02 -9.89 11.48
C LEU A 155 14.76 -9.58 12.30
N LEU A 156 14.11 -10.60 12.85
CA LEU A 156 12.95 -10.43 13.73
C LEU A 156 13.33 -9.68 15.02
N ASP A 157 14.44 -10.05 15.65
CA ASP A 157 14.97 -9.35 16.84
C ASP A 157 15.34 -7.90 16.51
N LYS A 158 15.97 -7.68 15.35
CA LYS A 158 16.28 -6.34 14.85
C LYS A 158 15.02 -5.50 14.66
N ILE A 159 13.97 -6.03 14.04
CA ILE A 159 12.71 -5.31 13.83
C ILE A 159 12.08 -4.94 15.17
N ALA A 160 11.97 -5.91 16.11
CA ALA A 160 11.39 -5.67 17.43
C ALA A 160 12.15 -4.58 18.19
N GLY A 161 13.48 -4.67 18.23
CA GLY A 161 14.32 -3.66 18.88
C GLY A 161 14.28 -2.29 18.18
N GLN A 162 14.13 -2.24 16.86
CA GLN A 162 13.97 -0.98 16.14
C GLN A 162 12.62 -0.33 16.41
N CYS A 163 11.56 -1.12 16.62
CA CYS A 163 10.23 -0.65 17.04
C CYS A 163 10.12 -0.36 18.55
N ASP A 164 11.17 -0.62 19.34
CA ASP A 164 11.16 -0.49 20.81
C ASP A 164 10.05 -1.32 21.50
N VAL A 165 9.81 -2.54 21.01
CA VAL A 165 8.87 -3.49 21.60
C VAL A 165 9.55 -4.84 21.86
N SER A 166 9.03 -5.62 22.81
CA SER A 166 9.49 -6.98 23.00
C SER A 166 9.09 -7.86 21.81
N PRO A 167 9.88 -8.89 21.44
CA PRO A 167 9.56 -9.77 20.31
C PRO A 167 8.16 -10.40 20.35
N ASP A 168 7.65 -10.78 21.53
CA ASP A 168 6.30 -11.34 21.71
C ASP A 168 5.16 -10.34 21.46
N ARG A 169 5.49 -9.05 21.35
CA ARG A 169 4.60 -7.93 20.99
C ARG A 169 4.75 -7.49 19.53
N LEU A 170 5.59 -8.16 18.75
CA LEU A 170 5.71 -7.94 17.31
C LEU A 170 4.87 -8.97 16.55
N THR A 171 4.04 -8.48 15.62
CA THR A 171 3.35 -9.29 14.62
C THR A 171 3.82 -8.94 13.22
N LEU A 172 4.18 -9.95 12.42
CA LEU A 172 4.45 -9.80 10.99
C LEU A 172 3.40 -10.54 10.19
N ILE A 173 2.75 -9.84 9.27
CA ILE A 173 1.80 -10.41 8.32
C ILE A 173 2.53 -10.57 6.98
N LEU A 174 2.61 -11.79 6.47
CA LEU A 174 3.33 -12.11 5.24
C LEU A 174 2.34 -12.33 4.09
N THR A 175 2.44 -11.50 3.05
CA THR A 175 1.52 -11.50 1.91
C THR A 175 2.29 -11.62 0.59
N PRO A 176 2.54 -12.83 0.06
CA PRO A 176 3.15 -12.98 -1.26
C PRO A 176 2.32 -12.29 -2.33
N THR A 177 2.94 -11.58 -3.27
CA THR A 177 2.25 -10.88 -4.39
C THR A 177 1.35 -11.81 -5.18
N THR A 178 1.76 -13.07 -5.32
CA THR A 178 1.05 -14.15 -6.04
C THR A 178 -0.18 -14.68 -5.32
N SER A 179 -0.39 -14.30 -4.05
CA SER A 179 -1.54 -14.72 -3.24
C SER A 179 -2.73 -13.78 -3.39
N LEU A 180 -3.94 -14.27 -3.06
CA LEU A 180 -5.16 -13.45 -3.04
C LEU A 180 -5.03 -12.26 -2.08
N ALA A 181 -4.49 -12.49 -0.88
CA ALA A 181 -4.34 -11.43 0.12
C ALA A 181 -3.29 -10.39 -0.30
N GLY A 182 -2.17 -10.85 -0.87
CA GLY A 182 -1.12 -9.99 -1.41
C GLY A 182 -1.62 -9.13 -2.56
N SER A 183 -2.30 -9.73 -3.54
CA SER A 183 -2.86 -8.97 -4.66
C SER A 183 -3.82 -7.88 -4.18
N VAL A 184 -4.74 -8.20 -3.25
CA VAL A 184 -5.71 -7.22 -2.73
C VAL A 184 -5.04 -6.10 -1.93
N GLN A 185 -4.08 -6.41 -1.05
CA GLN A 185 -3.43 -5.34 -0.27
C GLN A 185 -2.62 -4.40 -1.16
N VAL A 186 -2.01 -4.90 -2.25
CA VAL A 186 -1.31 -4.05 -3.22
C VAL A 186 -2.30 -3.13 -3.94
N VAL A 187 -3.39 -3.68 -4.49
CA VAL A 187 -4.40 -2.87 -5.21
C VAL A 187 -5.06 -1.83 -4.28
N ALA A 188 -5.24 -2.15 -2.99
CA ALA A 188 -5.74 -1.20 -1.99
C ALA A 188 -4.79 -0.02 -1.69
N ARG A 189 -3.62 0.06 -2.34
CA ARG A 189 -2.69 1.20 -2.27
C ARG A 189 -3.03 2.29 -3.26
N VAL A 190 -4.13 2.18 -4.03
CA VAL A 190 -4.53 3.19 -5.03
C VAL A 190 -4.50 4.63 -4.52
N LEU A 191 -4.96 4.86 -3.28
CA LEU A 191 -4.87 6.18 -2.65
C LEU A 191 -3.42 6.51 -2.26
N GLU A 192 -2.71 5.59 -1.60
CA GLU A 192 -1.32 5.79 -1.17
C GLU A 192 -0.38 6.12 -2.32
N VAL A 193 -0.51 5.46 -3.46
CA VAL A 193 0.26 5.75 -4.66
C VAL A 193 0.06 7.21 -5.13
N ALA A 194 -1.16 7.75 -5.02
CA ALA A 194 -1.41 9.16 -5.30
C ALA A 194 -0.78 10.10 -4.27
N LEU A 195 -0.78 9.73 -2.98
CA LEU A 195 -0.12 10.51 -1.92
C LEU A 195 1.40 10.49 -2.07
N HIS A 196 1.98 9.33 -2.39
CA HIS A 196 3.40 9.17 -2.63
C HIS A 196 3.85 9.99 -3.84
N LYS A 197 3.06 9.99 -4.93
CA LYS A 197 3.34 10.86 -6.08
C LYS A 197 3.14 12.34 -5.76
N ALA A 198 2.15 12.71 -4.95
CA ALA A 198 1.99 14.10 -4.49
C ALA A 198 3.24 14.58 -3.73
N HIS A 199 3.78 13.73 -2.84
CA HIS A 199 5.03 13.97 -2.13
C HIS A 199 6.22 14.14 -3.09
N PHE A 200 6.38 13.22 -4.03
CA PHE A 200 7.44 13.28 -5.05
C PHE A 200 7.36 14.54 -5.93
N LEU A 201 6.15 15.02 -6.22
CA LEU A 201 5.92 16.26 -6.97
C LEU A 201 6.16 17.53 -6.14
N GLY A 202 6.47 17.41 -4.84
CA GLY A 202 6.70 18.51 -3.92
C GLY A 202 5.43 19.22 -3.48
N PHE A 203 4.27 18.56 -3.55
CA PHE A 203 3.02 19.14 -3.04
C PHE A 203 3.06 19.17 -1.50
N PRO A 204 2.71 20.29 -0.83
CA PRO A 204 2.70 20.36 0.62
C PRO A 204 1.72 19.32 1.20
N LEU A 205 2.25 18.35 1.95
CA LEU A 205 1.44 17.23 2.44
C LEU A 205 0.37 17.69 3.44
N ASP A 206 0.66 18.71 4.25
CA ASP A 206 -0.27 19.35 5.17
C ASP A 206 -1.45 20.06 4.45
N HIS A 207 -1.33 20.33 3.15
CA HIS A 207 -2.45 20.82 2.35
C HIS A 207 -3.40 19.71 1.87
N ILE A 208 -3.05 18.43 1.99
CA ILE A 208 -3.95 17.32 1.61
C ILE A 208 -4.89 17.02 2.79
N VAL A 209 -6.14 17.43 2.67
CA VAL A 209 -7.13 17.38 3.76
C VAL A 209 -7.84 16.04 3.80
N ASP A 210 -8.30 15.55 2.65
CA ASP A 210 -9.08 14.31 2.56
C ASP A 210 -8.84 13.62 1.21
N GLY A 211 -9.14 12.33 1.12
CA GLY A 211 -8.95 11.57 -0.09
C GLY A 211 -9.62 10.20 -0.10
N MET A 212 -9.95 9.75 -1.30
CA MET A 212 -10.48 8.43 -1.56
C MET A 212 -10.04 7.93 -2.94
N GLY A 213 -10.03 6.63 -3.12
CA GLY A 213 -9.75 6.03 -4.42
C GLY A 213 -10.39 4.67 -4.62
N THR A 214 -10.51 4.26 -5.88
CA THR A 214 -10.94 2.92 -6.27
C THR A 214 -10.00 2.32 -7.29
N ALA A 215 -9.83 1.00 -7.27
CA ALA A 215 -9.09 0.26 -8.29
C ALA A 215 -9.70 -1.14 -8.49
N PRO A 216 -9.68 -1.69 -9.71
CA PRO A 216 -10.21 -3.01 -10.03
C PRO A 216 -9.46 -4.12 -9.30
N VAL A 217 -10.19 -5.11 -8.82
CA VAL A 217 -9.59 -6.35 -8.29
C VAL A 217 -8.97 -7.10 -9.46
N CYS A 218 -7.64 -7.25 -9.45
CA CYS A 218 -6.93 -7.98 -10.48
C CYS A 218 -7.03 -9.51 -10.30
N PRO A 219 -7.02 -10.30 -11.39
CA PRO A 219 -6.94 -11.75 -11.29
C PRO A 219 -5.56 -12.18 -10.74
N PRO A 220 -5.52 -13.10 -9.75
CA PRO A 220 -4.25 -13.56 -9.19
C PRO A 220 -3.43 -14.33 -10.24
N SER A 221 -2.12 -14.41 -10.03
CA SER A 221 -1.23 -15.25 -10.83
C SER A 221 -0.23 -15.97 -9.92
N PRO A 222 0.08 -17.25 -10.16
CA PRO A 222 1.15 -17.94 -9.45
C PRO A 222 2.55 -17.50 -9.92
N ASP A 223 2.66 -16.85 -11.08
CA ASP A 223 3.90 -16.25 -11.56
C ASP A 223 4.09 -14.86 -10.93
N PHE A 224 5.22 -14.66 -10.25
CA PHE A 224 5.53 -13.43 -9.54
C PHE A 224 5.55 -12.20 -10.45
N LEU A 225 6.18 -12.30 -11.63
CA LEU A 225 6.29 -11.17 -12.55
C LEU A 225 4.93 -10.75 -13.08
N THR A 226 4.08 -11.73 -13.42
CA THR A 226 2.70 -11.48 -13.84
C THR A 226 1.85 -10.91 -12.71
N ALA A 227 1.94 -11.44 -11.48
CA ALA A 227 1.19 -10.95 -10.33
C ALA A 227 1.58 -9.50 -9.97
N MET A 228 2.87 -9.21 -9.95
CA MET A 228 3.40 -7.85 -9.76
C MET A 228 2.93 -6.90 -10.87
N GLY A 229 2.94 -7.35 -12.12
CA GLY A 229 2.41 -6.58 -13.25
C GLY A 229 0.94 -6.22 -13.05
N ARG A 230 0.08 -7.23 -12.84
CA ARG A 230 -1.37 -7.06 -12.69
C ARG A 230 -1.77 -6.18 -11.53
N THR A 231 -1.11 -6.33 -10.38
CA THR A 231 -1.41 -5.53 -9.19
C THR A 231 -1.05 -4.06 -9.37
N ASN A 232 0.06 -3.75 -10.04
CA ASN A 232 0.42 -2.38 -10.41
C ASN A 232 -0.53 -1.84 -11.50
N ASP A 233 -0.78 -2.62 -12.55
CA ASP A 233 -1.63 -2.23 -13.68
C ASP A 233 -3.08 -1.94 -13.26
N ALA A 234 -3.58 -2.61 -12.22
CA ALA A 234 -4.86 -2.28 -11.60
C ALA A 234 -4.94 -0.80 -11.18
N ILE A 235 -3.85 -0.26 -10.62
CA ILE A 235 -3.77 1.15 -10.20
C ILE A 235 -3.44 2.04 -11.40
N LEU A 236 -2.42 1.68 -12.19
CA LEU A 236 -1.92 2.47 -13.31
C LEU A 236 -2.96 2.70 -14.41
N PHE A 237 -3.82 1.72 -14.68
CA PHE A 237 -4.81 1.77 -15.77
C PHE A 237 -6.25 1.79 -15.29
N GLY A 238 -6.51 1.30 -14.08
CA GLY A 238 -7.86 1.22 -13.48
C GLY A 238 -8.08 2.14 -12.27
N GLY A 239 -7.02 2.73 -11.72
CA GLY A 239 -7.08 3.50 -10.48
C GLY A 239 -7.74 4.86 -10.65
N ARG A 240 -8.68 5.18 -9.76
CA ARG A 240 -9.38 6.46 -9.69
C ARG A 240 -9.14 7.06 -8.32
N VAL A 241 -8.72 8.31 -8.25
CA VAL A 241 -8.51 8.99 -6.97
C VAL A 241 -9.20 10.35 -6.99
N GLN A 242 -9.75 10.74 -5.85
CA GLN A 242 -10.12 12.13 -5.58
C GLN A 242 -9.41 12.62 -4.33
N LEU A 243 -8.77 13.77 -4.44
CA LEU A 243 -8.14 14.48 -3.33
C LEU A 243 -8.85 15.82 -3.09
N PHE A 244 -8.95 16.20 -1.82
CA PHE A 244 -9.46 17.49 -1.37
C PHE A 244 -8.32 18.24 -0.71
N VAL A 245 -7.95 19.38 -1.29
CA VAL A 245 -6.72 20.08 -0.92
C VAL A 245 -6.96 21.53 -0.54
N ALA A 246 -6.21 22.00 0.46
CA ALA A 246 -6.09 23.41 0.83
C ALA A 246 -5.02 24.11 -0.04
N GLY A 247 -4.80 25.40 0.22
CA GLY A 247 -3.80 26.21 -0.48
C GLY A 247 -4.33 26.86 -1.76
N GLU A 248 -3.40 27.23 -2.64
CA GLU A 248 -3.71 27.95 -3.88
C GLU A 248 -4.33 27.04 -4.95
N GLU A 249 -5.32 27.56 -5.65
CA GLU A 249 -6.04 26.83 -6.71
C GLU A 249 -5.10 26.34 -7.82
N ALA A 250 -4.15 27.19 -8.24
CA ALA A 250 -3.17 26.84 -9.27
C ALA A 250 -2.31 25.62 -8.87
N ALA A 251 -2.02 25.44 -7.58
CA ALA A 251 -1.29 24.27 -7.09
C ALA A 251 -2.16 23.00 -7.16
N ALA A 252 -3.47 23.11 -6.88
CA ALA A 252 -4.42 22.01 -7.05
C ALA A 252 -4.55 21.58 -8.52
N GLU A 253 -4.62 22.55 -9.44
CA GLU A 253 -4.65 22.29 -10.88
C GLU A 253 -3.36 21.63 -11.37
N ALA A 254 -2.20 22.17 -10.99
CA ALA A 254 -0.90 21.61 -11.36
C ALA A 254 -0.71 20.18 -10.81
N LEU A 255 -1.16 19.93 -9.58
CA LEU A 255 -1.17 18.58 -9.00
C LEU A 255 -2.02 17.64 -9.84
N ALA A 256 -3.25 18.04 -10.20
CA ALA A 256 -4.13 17.23 -11.03
C ALA A 256 -3.49 16.89 -12.38
N GLN A 257 -2.92 17.87 -13.09
CA GLN A 257 -2.35 17.65 -14.43
C GLN A 257 -1.13 16.71 -14.42
N ARG A 258 -0.36 16.67 -13.34
CA ARG A 258 0.87 15.86 -13.23
C ARG A 258 0.65 14.50 -12.56
N MET A 259 -0.50 14.29 -11.91
CA MET A 259 -0.78 13.08 -11.14
C MET A 259 -0.97 11.81 -11.99
N PRO A 260 -1.68 11.81 -13.14
CA PRO A 260 -1.98 10.57 -13.85
C PRO A 260 -0.74 9.76 -14.23
N SER A 261 -0.89 8.43 -14.32
CA SER A 261 0.17 7.52 -14.78
C SER A 261 0.63 7.85 -16.21
N GLU A 262 -0.27 8.33 -17.07
CA GLU A 262 0.03 8.75 -18.45
C GLU A 262 0.97 9.96 -18.57
N ALA A 263 1.25 10.67 -17.47
CA ALA A 263 2.27 11.71 -17.44
C ALA A 263 3.71 11.15 -17.44
N SER A 264 3.87 9.84 -17.20
CA SER A 264 5.16 9.16 -17.26
C SER A 264 5.55 8.79 -18.68
N LYS A 265 6.85 8.88 -19.00
CA LYS A 265 7.39 8.42 -20.30
C LYS A 265 7.33 6.89 -20.48
N ASP A 266 7.18 6.13 -19.39
CA ASP A 266 7.14 4.67 -19.40
C ASP A 266 5.71 4.11 -19.50
N TYR A 267 4.71 4.98 -19.56
CA TYR A 267 3.30 4.61 -19.76
C TYR A 267 3.05 4.05 -21.18
N GLY A 268 2.06 3.17 -21.31
CA GLY A 268 1.58 2.66 -22.61
C GLY A 268 1.71 1.15 -22.82
N GLN A 269 2.21 0.41 -21.83
CA GLN A 269 2.33 -1.05 -21.85
C GLN A 269 2.17 -1.64 -20.45
N PRO A 270 1.76 -2.92 -20.31
CA PRO A 270 1.66 -3.57 -19.00
C PRO A 270 2.94 -3.49 -18.18
N PHE A 271 2.83 -3.29 -16.86
CA PHE A 271 3.96 -3.04 -15.97
C PHE A 271 5.00 -4.17 -15.99
N ALA A 272 4.58 -5.43 -16.15
CA ALA A 272 5.51 -6.56 -16.31
C ALA A 272 6.45 -6.36 -17.51
N GLN A 273 5.96 -5.78 -18.61
CA GLN A 273 6.77 -5.46 -19.79
C GLN A 273 7.67 -4.24 -19.54
N VAL A 274 7.17 -3.21 -18.85
CA VAL A 274 8.00 -2.06 -18.41
C VAL A 274 9.18 -2.55 -17.56
N PHE A 275 8.90 -3.38 -16.55
CA PHE A 275 9.92 -3.93 -15.65
C PHE A 275 10.93 -4.81 -16.37
N LYS A 276 10.47 -5.62 -17.34
CA LYS A 276 11.37 -6.40 -18.20
C LYS A 276 12.26 -5.51 -19.07
N ASN A 277 11.70 -4.46 -19.69
CA ASN A 277 12.45 -3.51 -20.51
C ASN A 277 13.48 -2.72 -19.69
N ALA A 278 13.18 -2.45 -18.42
CA ALA A 278 14.10 -1.87 -17.45
C ALA A 278 15.19 -2.86 -16.97
N GLY A 279 15.17 -4.12 -17.43
CA GLY A 279 16.12 -5.14 -17.00
C GLY A 279 15.92 -5.59 -15.54
N HIS A 280 14.67 -5.61 -15.09
CA HIS A 280 14.28 -5.97 -13.72
C HIS A 280 14.85 -5.05 -12.63
N ASP A 281 14.98 -3.75 -12.97
CA ASP A 281 15.53 -2.73 -12.09
C ASP A 281 14.53 -1.58 -11.93
N PHE A 282 13.92 -1.49 -10.75
CA PHE A 282 12.95 -0.44 -10.42
C PHE A 282 13.55 0.97 -10.53
N TYR A 283 14.86 1.15 -10.32
CA TYR A 283 15.50 2.46 -10.40
C TYR A 283 15.59 3.02 -11.82
N LYS A 284 15.38 2.18 -12.84
CA LYS A 284 15.37 2.60 -14.25
C LYS A 284 13.97 2.96 -14.76
N ILE A 285 12.93 2.68 -13.97
CA ILE A 285 11.56 3.06 -14.27
C ILE A 285 11.34 4.48 -13.78
N ASP A 286 10.67 5.30 -14.59
CA ASP A 286 10.25 6.64 -14.21
C ASP A 286 9.37 6.57 -12.95
N PRO A 287 9.78 7.18 -11.82
CA PRO A 287 9.00 7.15 -10.58
C PRO A 287 7.62 7.80 -10.74
N LEU A 288 7.42 8.65 -11.75
CA LEU A 288 6.11 9.22 -12.05
C LEU A 288 5.10 8.19 -12.59
N LEU A 289 5.54 6.98 -12.96
CA LEU A 289 4.65 5.93 -13.45
C LEU A 289 3.75 5.37 -12.34
N PHE A 290 4.26 5.32 -11.11
CA PHE A 290 3.52 4.83 -9.94
C PHE A 290 2.47 5.87 -9.54
N ALA A 291 1.31 5.79 -10.20
CA ALA A 291 0.26 6.77 -10.10
C ALA A 291 -1.11 6.17 -10.48
N PRO A 292 -2.23 6.75 -10.04
CA PRO A 292 -3.54 6.34 -10.52
C PRO A 292 -3.74 6.70 -12.01
N ALA A 293 -4.62 5.98 -12.68
CA ALA A 293 -5.02 6.26 -14.06
C ALA A 293 -5.77 7.59 -14.20
N GLN A 294 -6.67 7.89 -13.26
CA GLN A 294 -7.48 9.10 -13.24
C GLN A 294 -7.46 9.78 -11.87
N ILE A 295 -7.40 11.11 -11.87
CA ILE A 295 -7.42 11.95 -10.68
C ILE A 295 -8.51 13.03 -10.75
N ILE A 296 -9.04 13.38 -9.59
CA ILE A 296 -9.76 14.64 -9.36
C ILE A 296 -9.10 15.34 -8.18
N VAL A 297 -8.68 16.59 -8.33
CA VAL A 297 -8.19 17.41 -7.22
C VAL A 297 -9.15 18.57 -7.02
N THR A 298 -9.74 18.66 -5.83
CA THR A 298 -10.69 19.72 -5.48
C THR A 298 -10.03 20.72 -4.54
N SER A 299 -9.98 21.99 -4.95
CA SER A 299 -9.54 23.08 -4.08
C SER A 299 -10.63 23.42 -3.08
N LEU A 300 -10.35 23.26 -1.79
CA LEU A 300 -11.26 23.65 -0.72
C LEU A 300 -11.39 25.17 -0.56
N LYS A 301 -10.40 25.93 -1.06
CA LYS A 301 -10.41 27.40 -1.04
C LYS A 301 -11.46 27.98 -1.99
N THR A 302 -11.66 27.36 -3.16
CA THR A 302 -12.52 27.91 -4.23
C THR A 302 -13.70 27.01 -4.60
N GLY A 303 -13.68 25.74 -4.19
CA GLY A 303 -14.68 24.73 -4.56
C GLY A 303 -14.52 24.18 -5.99
N ARG A 304 -13.50 24.61 -6.75
CA ARG A 304 -13.24 24.12 -8.10
C ARG A 304 -12.53 22.76 -8.07
N SER A 305 -12.92 21.88 -9.00
CA SER A 305 -12.30 20.56 -9.18
C SER A 305 -11.60 20.46 -10.54
N PHE A 306 -10.38 19.95 -10.52
CA PHE A 306 -9.55 19.72 -11.70
C PHE A 306 -9.45 18.22 -11.95
N ARG A 307 -9.67 17.80 -13.20
CA ARG A 307 -9.71 16.39 -13.60
C ARG A 307 -8.63 16.15 -14.63
N ALA A 308 -7.91 15.05 -14.48
CA ALA A 308 -6.89 14.63 -15.44
C ALA A 308 -6.77 13.11 -15.47
N GLY A 309 -6.19 12.59 -16.55
CA GLY A 309 -6.05 11.16 -16.76
C GLY A 309 -7.35 10.47 -17.14
N GLN A 310 -7.22 9.21 -17.51
CA GLN A 310 -8.30 8.39 -18.00
C GLN A 310 -8.03 6.93 -17.65
N LEU A 311 -9.09 6.15 -17.52
CA LEU A 311 -9.00 4.71 -17.43
C LEU A 311 -8.54 4.15 -18.76
N ASN A 312 -7.70 3.11 -18.73
CA ASN A 312 -7.23 2.44 -19.94
C ASN A 312 -7.67 0.97 -19.93
N ALA A 313 -8.91 0.74 -20.38
CA ALA A 313 -9.51 -0.58 -20.41
C ALA A 313 -8.72 -1.57 -21.29
N ASP A 314 -8.16 -1.11 -22.41
CA ASP A 314 -7.41 -1.98 -23.31
C ASP A 314 -6.09 -2.48 -22.69
N LEU A 315 -5.35 -1.61 -22.01
CA LEU A 315 -4.13 -2.02 -21.29
C LEU A 315 -4.45 -2.86 -20.06
N LEU A 316 -5.53 -2.54 -19.35
CA LEU A 316 -6.00 -3.33 -18.22
C LEU A 316 -6.37 -4.76 -18.67
N GLU A 317 -7.14 -4.90 -19.75
CA GLU A 317 -7.54 -6.19 -20.29
C GLU A 317 -6.34 -7.00 -20.80
N ARG A 318 -5.39 -6.33 -21.47
CA ARG A 318 -4.12 -6.95 -21.90
C ARG A 318 -3.26 -7.43 -20.73
N SER A 319 -3.33 -6.76 -19.58
CA SER A 319 -2.59 -7.15 -18.37
C SER A 319 -3.27 -8.31 -17.63
N PHE A 320 -4.60 -8.29 -17.57
CA PHE A 320 -5.39 -9.23 -16.78
C PHE A 320 -5.69 -10.55 -17.51
N SER A 321 -5.61 -10.56 -18.84
CA SER A 321 -5.69 -11.76 -19.68
C SER A 321 -4.47 -12.68 -19.56
#